data_AF-A0A8J7F7V0-F1
#
_entry.id   AF-A0A8J7F7V0-F1
#
_cell.length_a   1.000
_cell.length_b   1.000
_cell.length_c   1.000
_cell.angle_alpha   90.00
_cell.angle_beta   90.00
_cell.angle_gamma   90.00
#
_symmetry.space_group_name_H-M   'P 1'
#
loop_
_entity.id
_entity.type
_entity.pdbx_description
1 polymer ?
#
loop_
_entity_poly.entity_id
_entity_poly.type
_entity_poly.pdbx_seq_one_letter_code
_entity_poly.pdbx_strand_id
1 'polypeptide(L)' 'MPTSAQSVYIQVVRTLPPTERLRLATLILNELVEQDSSVIDRSDRWTDRDIIDLNNFSLQYAATLFPEDEETVE' A
#
# COMPACT_ATOMS: atom_id res chain seq x y z
N MET A 1 -25.93 -19.97 -10.08
CA MET A 1 -24.68 -19.50 -10.71
C MET A 1 -24.30 -18.18 -10.06
N PRO A 2 -23.10 -18.01 -9.49
CA PRO A 2 -22.70 -16.69 -9.03
C PRO A 2 -22.60 -15.78 -10.24
N THR A 3 -23.41 -14.72 -10.27
CA THR A 3 -23.25 -13.65 -11.25
C THR A 3 -21.85 -13.07 -11.05
N SER A 4 -21.02 -13.08 -12.09
CA SER A 4 -19.68 -12.51 -12.00
C SER A 4 -19.79 -11.02 -11.67
N ALA A 5 -18.85 -10.48 -10.87
CA ALA A 5 -18.83 -9.06 -10.55
C ALA A 5 -18.91 -8.16 -11.79
N GLN A 6 -18.34 -8.63 -12.90
CA GLN A 6 -18.38 -7.96 -14.19
C GLN A 6 -19.78 -7.92 -14.82
N SER A 7 -20.58 -8.99 -14.67
CA SER A 7 -21.97 -9.00 -15.12
C SER A 7 -22.83 -7.99 -14.34
N VAL A 8 -22.64 -7.90 -13.02
CA VAL A 8 -23.31 -6.93 -12.15
C VAL A 8 -22.90 -5.50 -12.51
N TYR A 9 -21.61 -5.27 -12.77
CA TYR A 9 -21.13 -3.96 -13.21
C TYR A 9 -21.80 -3.51 -14.51
N ILE A 10 -21.89 -4.39 -15.51
CA ILE A 10 -22.45 -4.05 -16.82
C ILE A 10 -23.97 -3.84 -16.74
N GLN A 11 -24.69 -4.69 -16.01
CA GLN A 11 -26.16 -4.67 -16.00
C GLN A 11 -26.74 -3.64 -15.04
N VAL A 12 -26.08 -3.42 -13.89
CA VAL A 12 -26.62 -2.61 -12.79
C VAL A 12 -25.81 -1.35 -12.60
N VAL A 13 -24.49 -1.45 -12.41
CA VAL A 13 -23.69 -0.28 -12.03
C VAL A 13 -23.54 0.71 -13.18
N ARG A 14 -23.31 0.22 -14.41
CA ARG A 14 -23.08 1.08 -15.59
C ARG A 14 -24.32 1.87 -16.00
N THR A 15 -25.52 1.39 -15.68
CA THR A 15 -26.79 2.04 -16.02
C THR A 15 -27.15 3.17 -15.05
N LEU A 16 -26.48 3.24 -13.89
CA LEU A 16 -26.68 4.29 -12.90
C LEU A 16 -26.08 5.63 -13.36
N PRO A 17 -26.68 6.77 -12.95
CA PRO A 17 -26.08 8.08 -13.12
C PRO A 17 -24.65 8.15 -12.54
N PRO A 18 -23.76 9.00 -13.09
CA PRO A 18 -22.39 9.14 -12.60
C PRO A 18 -22.28 9.34 -11.08
N THR A 19 -23.18 10.15 -10.50
CA THR A 19 -23.22 10.42 -9.06
C THR A 19 -23.48 9.17 -8.22
N GLU A 20 -24.44 8.34 -8.64
CA GLU A 20 -24.77 7.09 -7.94
C GLU A 20 -23.65 6.05 -8.09
N ARG A 21 -22.98 6.01 -9.25
CA ARG A 21 -21.78 5.16 -9.43
C ARG A 21 -20.65 5.54 -8.48
N LEU A 22 -20.40 6.84 -8.31
CA LEU A 22 -19.39 7.33 -7.37
C LEU A 22 -19.78 7.03 -5.92
N ARG A 23 -21.06 7.17 -5.58
CA ARG A 23 -21.57 6.82 -4.25
C ARG A 23 -21.41 5.32 -3.96
N LEU A 24 -21.73 4.47 -4.93
CA LEU A 24 -21.53 3.02 -4.81
C LEU A 24 -20.05 2.66 -4.66
N ALA A 25 -19.17 3.28 -5.44
CA ALA A 25 -17.72 3.11 -5.29
C ALA A 25 -17.24 3.50 -3.89
N THR A 26 -17.78 4.58 -3.33
CA THR A 26 -17.47 5.02 -1.96
C THR A 26 -17.90 3.99 -0.92
N LEU A 27 -19.11 3.42 -1.06
CA LEU A 27 -19.61 2.38 -0.16
C LEU A 27 -18.73 1.12 -0.20
N ILE A 28 -18.38 0.65 -1.40
CA ILE A 28 -17.51 -0.52 -1.59
C ILE A 28 -16.13 -0.27 -0.97
N LEU A 29 -15.52 0.89 -1.23
CA LEU A 29 -14.20 1.21 -0.70
C LEU A 29 -14.21 1.31 0.84
N ASN A 30 -15.24 1.91 1.42
CA ASN A 30 -15.36 1.98 2.89
C ASN A 30 -15.54 0.59 3.50
N GLU A 31 -16.39 -0.26 2.91
CA GLU A 31 -16.60 -1.63 3.38
C GLU A 31 -15.29 -2.44 3.34
N LEU A 32 -14.50 -2.32 2.27
CA LEU A 32 -13.20 -2.99 2.19
C LEU A 32 -12.24 -2.51 3.28
N VAL A 33 -12.19 -1.21 3.57
CA VAL A 33 -11.36 -0.66 4.65
C VAL A 33 -11.79 -1.17 6.03
N GLU A 34 -13.08 -1.40 6.23
CA GLU A 34 -13.64 -1.95 7.48
C GLU A 34 -13.42 -3.46 7.62
N GLN A 35 -13.51 -4.21 6.51
CA GLN A 35 -13.36 -5.67 6.49
C GLN A 35 -11.89 -6.11 6.52
N ASP A 36 -10.99 -5.42 5.80
CA ASP A 36 -9.56 -5.75 5.68
C ASP A 36 -8.70 -5.15 6.80
N SER A 37 -9.22 -5.17 8.03
CA SER A 37 -8.42 -4.87 9.23
C SER A 37 -7.22 -5.84 9.42
N SER A 38 -7.20 -6.97 8.70
CA SER A 38 -6.10 -7.95 8.70
C SER A 38 -5.04 -7.72 7.62
N VAL A 39 -5.36 -6.99 6.54
CA VAL A 39 -4.39 -6.65 5.47
C VAL A 39 -3.53 -5.46 5.88
N ILE A 40 -4.12 -4.53 6.64
CA ILE A 40 -3.41 -3.41 7.22
C ILE A 40 -2.88 -3.85 8.59
N ASP A 41 -1.61 -4.20 8.66
CA ASP A 41 -0.96 -4.43 9.95
C ASP A 41 -0.92 -3.12 10.74
N ARG A 42 -1.81 -2.99 11.72
CA ARG A 42 -1.89 -1.85 12.64
C ARG A 42 -1.05 -2.06 13.90
N SER A 43 -0.14 -3.02 13.89
CA SER A 43 0.78 -3.26 14.99
C SER A 43 1.75 -2.09 15.16
N ASP A 44 1.95 -1.64 16.39
CA ASP A 44 3.00 -0.66 16.76
C ASP A 44 4.41 -1.31 16.77
N ARG A 45 4.59 -2.44 16.07
CA ARG A 45 5.86 -3.17 16.00
C ARG A 45 6.37 -3.12 14.59
N TRP A 46 7.64 -2.75 14.44
CA TRP A 46 8.34 -2.89 13.18
C TRP A 46 8.44 -4.37 12.79
N THR A 47 8.22 -4.63 11.51
CA THR A 47 8.49 -5.93 10.91
C THR A 47 9.99 -6.10 10.70
N ASP A 48 10.45 -7.34 10.54
CA ASP A 48 11.85 -7.62 10.21
C ASP A 48 12.28 -6.91 8.92
N ARG A 49 11.34 -6.73 7.99
CA ARG A 49 11.58 -6.03 6.73
C ARG A 49 11.82 -4.54 6.94
N ASP A 50 11.05 -3.91 7.83
CA ASP A 50 11.24 -2.48 8.16
C ASP A 50 12.63 -2.23 8.75
N ILE A 51 13.12 -3.15 9.59
CA ILE A 51 14.46 -3.07 10.19
C ILE A 51 15.55 -3.19 9.10
N ILE A 52 15.40 -4.15 8.19
CA ILE A 52 16.35 -4.35 7.08
C ILE A 52 16.39 -3.12 6.17
N ASP A 53 15.22 -2.59 5.81
CA ASP A 53 15.11 -1.42 4.95
C ASP A 53 15.72 -0.18 5.61
N LEU A 54 15.48 0.02 6.92
CA LEU A 54 16.09 1.11 7.68
C LEU A 54 17.62 0.99 7.77
N ASN A 55 18.13 -0.23 8.00
CA ASN A 55 19.57 -0.47 8.03
C ASN A 55 20.22 -0.19 6.67
N ASN A 56 19.62 -0.67 5.59
CA ASN A 56 20.10 -0.42 4.23
C ASN A 56 20.13 1.07 3.91
N PHE A 57 19.05 1.79 4.23
CA PHE A 57 19.00 3.24 4.05
C PHE A 57 20.09 3.95 4.87
N SER A 58 20.25 3.56 6.14
CA SER A 58 21.25 4.17 7.03
C SER A 58 22.68 3.93 6.53
N LEU A 59 22.97 2.73 6.02
CA LEU A 59 24.28 2.40 5.46
C LEU A 59 24.57 3.19 4.17
N GLN A 60 23.58 3.26 3.27
CA GLN A 60 23.69 4.07 2.05
C GLN A 60 23.92 5.54 2.39
N TYR A 61 23.17 6.07 3.36
CA TYR A 61 23.35 7.44 3.82
C TYR A 61 24.72 7.66 4.46
N ALA A 62 25.19 6.74 5.30
CA ALA A 62 26.55 6.82 5.87
C ALA A 62 27.63 6.83 4.78
N ALA A 63 27.49 6.01 3.73
CA ALA A 63 28.40 6.01 2.59
C ALA A 63 28.38 7.33 1.79
N THR A 64 27.27 8.08 1.80
CA THR A 64 27.23 9.43 1.21
C THR A 64 27.91 10.49 2.08
N LEU A 65 27.92 10.33 3.41
CA LEU A 65 28.54 11.25 4.35
C LEU A 65 30.04 11.00 4.53
N PHE A 66 30.43 9.74 4.45
CA PHE A 66 31.81 9.27 4.50
C PHE A 66 32.07 8.49 3.21
N PRO A 67 32.21 9.18 2.06
CA PRO A 67 32.78 8.52 0.90
C PRO A 67 34.12 7.93 1.34
N GLU A 68 34.39 6.67 1.01
CA GLU A 68 35.67 6.03 1.30
C GLU A 68 36.79 6.74 0.52
N ASP A 69 37.21 7.90 0.99
CA ASP A 69 38.52 8.45 0.72
C ASP A 69 39.49 7.67 1.60
N GLU A 70 39.81 6.46 1.13
CA GLU A 70 40.95 5.68 1.60
C GLU A 70 42.24 6.44 1.22
N GLU A 71 42.58 7.49 1.97
CA GLU A 71 43.96 7.99 2.04
C GLU A 71 44.52 7.58 3.41
N THR A 72 44.94 6.32 3.50
CA THR A 72 45.91 5.91 4.51
C THR A 72 47.23 6.63 4.22
N VAL A 73 47.40 7.82 4.79
CA VAL A 73 48.72 8.47 4.87
C VAL A 73 49.44 7.84 6.07
N GLU A 74 50.37 6.93 5.78
CA GLU A 74 51.46 6.54 6.69
C GLU A 74 52.60 7.57 6.60
#